data_AF-A0A2Z5ELY0-F1
#
_entry.id   AF-A0A2Z5ELY0-F1
#
_cell.length_a   1.000
_cell.length_b   1.000
_cell.length_c   1.000
_cell.angle_alpha   90.00
_cell.angle_beta   90.00
_cell.angle_gamma   90.00
#
_symmetry.space_group_name_H-M   'P 1'
#
loop_
_entity.id
_entity.type
_entity.pdbx_description
1 polymer ?
#
loop_
_entity_poly.entity_id
_entity_poly.type
_entity_poly.pdbx_seq_one_letter_code
_entity_poly.pdbx_strand_id
1 'polypeptide(L)'
;MGSIEHLRHAIEDDASDAVSAAGAELPIKDARTLSMVMTVMVGGPVTDDDIERALNKAFVSLPIESSAAVLKVLNRLLDLWLGEAEES
;
A
#
# COMPACT_ATOMS: atom_id res chain seq x y z
N MET A 1 14.01 14.50 4.62
CA MET A 1 13.32 13.25 4.97
C MET A 1 12.06 13.64 5.70
N GLY A 2 10.94 13.75 4.98
CA GLY A 2 9.63 13.89 5.61
C GLY A 2 9.29 12.54 6.23
N SER A 3 8.91 12.52 7.51
CA SER A 3 8.59 11.28 8.21
C SER A 3 7.41 10.59 7.53
N ILE A 4 7.51 9.30 7.18
CA ILE A 4 6.42 8.51 6.58
C ILE A 4 5.21 8.35 7.52
N GLU A 5 5.33 8.77 8.78
CA GLU A 5 4.26 8.74 9.78
C GLU A 5 3.00 9.52 9.34
N HIS A 6 3.14 10.58 8.54
CA HIS A 6 1.97 11.32 8.04
C HIS A 6 1.03 10.44 7.20
N LEU A 7 1.55 9.38 6.57
CA LEU A 7 0.78 8.43 5.77
C LEU A 7 -0.17 7.57 6.63
N ARG A 8 0.01 7.53 7.96
CA ARG A 8 -0.96 6.90 8.89
C ARG A 8 -2.31 7.59 8.89
N HIS A 9 -2.36 8.84 8.45
CA HIS A 9 -3.58 9.62 8.36
C HIS A 9 -4.20 9.61 6.95
N ALA A 10 -3.64 8.83 6.01
CA ALA A 10 -4.19 8.71 4.66
C ALA A 10 -5.63 8.15 4.69
N ILE A 11 -6.49 8.70 3.84
CA ILE A 11 -7.89 8.34 3.71
C ILE A 11 -8.19 7.69 2.35
N GLU A 12 -9.42 7.19 2.17
CA GLU A 12 -9.79 6.45 0.95
C GLU A 12 -9.71 7.30 -0.32
N ASP A 13 -9.89 8.61 -0.19
CA ASP A 13 -9.73 9.56 -1.29
C ASP A 13 -8.27 9.60 -1.74
N ASP A 14 -7.29 9.65 -0.82
CA ASP A 14 -5.87 9.61 -1.15
C ASP A 14 -5.48 8.31 -1.88
N ALA A 15 -6.07 7.19 -1.44
CA ALA A 15 -5.87 5.89 -2.09
C ALA A 15 -6.49 5.86 -3.50
N SER A 16 -7.67 6.43 -3.67
CA SER A 16 -8.35 6.52 -4.98
C SER A 16 -7.59 7.43 -5.96
N ASP A 17 -7.07 8.55 -5.46
CA ASP A 17 -6.23 9.47 -6.22
C ASP A 17 -4.92 8.79 -6.64
N ALA A 18 -4.30 8.01 -5.76
CA ALA A 18 -3.08 7.28 -6.08
C ALA A 18 -3.31 6.15 -7.10
N VAL A 19 -4.43 5.43 -7.02
CA VAL A 19 -4.83 4.43 -8.03
C VAL A 19 -4.94 5.09 -9.41
N SER A 20 -5.64 6.23 -9.47
CA SER A 20 -5.83 6.99 -10.70
C SER A 20 -4.51 7.56 -11.23
N ALA A 21 -3.67 8.12 -10.37
CA ALA A 21 -2.38 8.69 -10.73
C ALA A 21 -1.36 7.63 -11.19
N ALA A 22 -1.46 6.40 -10.69
CA ALA A 22 -0.69 5.25 -11.19
C ALA A 22 -1.21 4.71 -12.53
N GLY A 23 -2.33 5.22 -13.05
CA GLY A 23 -2.98 4.70 -14.24
C GLY A 23 -3.56 3.30 -14.06
N ALA A 24 -3.88 2.93 -12.82
CA ALA A 24 -4.46 1.64 -12.47
C ALA A 24 -5.97 1.74 -12.31
N GLU A 25 -6.65 0.60 -12.33
CA GLU A 25 -8.08 0.48 -12.05
C GLU A 25 -8.32 -0.60 -10.99
N LEU A 26 -9.38 -0.44 -10.20
CA LEU A 26 -9.87 -1.49 -9.33
C LEU A 26 -10.71 -2.49 -10.15
N PRO A 27 -10.61 -3.81 -9.90
CA PRO A 27 -9.72 -4.42 -8.92
C PRO A 27 -8.27 -4.56 -9.41
N ILE A 28 -7.29 -4.31 -8.52
CA ILE A 28 -5.86 -4.47 -8.82
C ILE A 28 -5.49 -5.95 -8.67
N LYS A 29 -5.04 -6.57 -9.77
CA LYS A 29 -4.91 -8.05 -9.86
C LYS A 29 -3.50 -8.57 -9.57
N ASP A 30 -2.49 -7.72 -9.64
CA ASP A 30 -1.09 -8.12 -9.54
C ASP A 30 -0.27 -7.19 -8.64
N ALA A 31 0.80 -7.76 -8.07
CA ALA A 31 1.67 -7.07 -7.13
C ALA A 31 2.40 -5.88 -7.78
N ARG A 32 2.71 -5.97 -9.08
CA ARG A 32 3.39 -4.91 -9.83
C ARG A 32 2.54 -3.66 -9.96
N THR A 33 1.26 -3.81 -10.30
CA THR A 33 0.34 -2.69 -10.38
C THR A 33 0.13 -2.08 -8.99
N LEU A 34 0.03 -2.92 -7.96
CA LEU A 34 -0.10 -2.46 -6.58
C LEU A 34 1.18 -1.74 -6.08
N SER A 35 2.38 -2.18 -6.48
CA SER A 35 3.64 -1.52 -6.11
C SER A 35 3.78 -0.13 -6.73
N MET A 36 3.26 0.07 -7.95
CA MET A 36 3.15 1.41 -8.55
C MET A 36 2.21 2.32 -7.75
N VAL A 37 1.01 1.83 -7.39
CA VAL A 37 0.05 2.60 -6.57
C VAL A 37 0.66 2.98 -5.23
N MET A 38 1.33 2.04 -4.55
CA MET A 38 2.01 2.32 -3.28
C MET A 38 3.18 3.29 -3.45
N THR A 39 3.93 3.21 -4.54
CA THR A 39 5.00 4.17 -4.87
C THR A 39 4.45 5.59 -4.98
N VAL A 40 3.28 5.75 -5.60
CA VAL A 40 2.60 7.05 -5.69
C VAL A 40 2.18 7.54 -4.31
N MET A 41 1.53 6.70 -3.49
CA MET A 41 1.08 7.08 -2.15
C MET A 41 2.23 7.48 -1.22
N VAL A 42 3.33 6.72 -1.24
CA VAL A 42 4.46 6.93 -0.34
C VAL A 42 5.35 8.09 -0.83
N GLY A 43 5.32 8.41 -2.12
CA GLY A 43 6.23 9.37 -2.73
C GLY A 43 7.67 8.83 -2.82
N GLY A 44 7.85 7.51 -2.79
CA GLY A 44 9.12 6.80 -2.80
C GLY A 44 8.97 5.37 -3.33
N PRO A 45 10.06 4.72 -3.75
CA PRO A 45 9.99 3.42 -4.41
C PRO A 45 9.43 2.34 -3.49
N VAL A 46 8.39 1.63 -3.97
CA VAL A 46 7.85 0.41 -3.38
C VAL A 46 8.03 -0.72 -4.38
N THR A 47 8.61 -1.83 -3.94
CA THR A 47 8.92 -2.97 -4.80
C THR A 47 7.86 -4.05 -4.71
N ASP A 48 7.85 -4.98 -5.67
CA ASP A 48 6.96 -6.15 -5.65
C ASP A 48 7.22 -7.02 -4.41
N ASP A 49 8.48 -7.14 -3.97
CA ASP A 49 8.85 -7.83 -2.73
C ASP A 49 8.23 -7.16 -1.49
N ASP A 50 8.18 -5.83 -1.44
CA ASP A 50 7.51 -5.11 -0.35
C ASP A 50 6.01 -5.43 -0.33
N ILE A 51 5.37 -5.49 -1.50
CA ILE A 51 3.98 -5.88 -1.65
C ILE A 51 3.76 -7.32 -1.20
N GLU A 52 4.58 -8.26 -1.65
CA GLU A 52 4.47 -9.66 -1.24
C GLU A 52 4.62 -9.80 0.28
N ARG A 53 5.56 -9.09 0.91
CA ARG A 53 5.74 -9.08 2.37
C ARG A 53 4.54 -8.46 3.08
N ALA A 54 3.99 -7.38 2.55
CA ALA A 54 2.78 -6.76 3.08
C ALA A 54 1.61 -7.74 3.01
N LEU A 55 1.37 -8.37 1.86
CA LEU A 55 0.25 -9.30 1.66
C LEU A 55 0.38 -10.59 2.47
N ASN A 56 1.59 -11.16 2.61
CA ASN A 56 1.81 -12.45 3.29
C ASN A 56 1.41 -12.46 4.78
N LYS A 57 1.26 -11.29 5.41
CA LYS A 57 0.78 -11.16 6.79
C LYS A 57 -0.38 -10.16 6.94
N ALA A 58 -0.86 -9.57 5.85
CA ALA A 58 -2.05 -8.74 5.87
C ALA A 58 -3.30 -9.62 5.77
N PHE A 59 -4.40 -9.21 6.40
CA PHE A 59 -5.74 -9.74 6.13
C PHE A 59 -6.28 -9.26 4.76
N VAL A 60 -5.41 -9.12 3.76
CA VAL A 60 -5.70 -8.61 2.42
C VAL A 60 -4.92 -9.45 1.42
N SER A 61 -5.57 -9.83 0.33
CA SER A 61 -4.98 -10.61 -0.75
C SER A 61 -5.33 -9.97 -2.09
N LEU A 62 -4.54 -10.25 -3.11
CA LEU A 62 -4.92 -9.93 -4.47
C LEU A 62 -6.11 -10.82 -4.90
N PRO A 63 -7.06 -10.30 -5.68
CA PRO A 63 -7.14 -8.92 -6.17
C PRO A 63 -7.56 -7.89 -5.09
N ILE A 64 -7.01 -6.68 -5.14
CA ILE A 64 -7.45 -5.55 -4.29
C ILE A 64 -8.70 -4.93 -4.89
N GLU A 65 -9.84 -5.12 -4.22
CA GLU A 65 -11.17 -4.76 -4.73
C GLU A 65 -11.58 -3.31 -4.43
N SER A 66 -10.92 -2.62 -3.50
CA SER A 66 -11.35 -1.28 -3.05
C SER A 66 -10.20 -0.40 -2.57
N SER A 67 -10.41 0.92 -2.60
CA SER A 67 -9.49 1.91 -2.03
C SER A 67 -9.27 1.68 -0.52
N ALA A 68 -10.28 1.22 0.21
CA ALA A 68 -10.12 0.79 1.59
C ALA A 68 -9.13 -0.38 1.76
N ALA A 69 -9.11 -1.33 0.82
CA ALA A 69 -8.14 -2.43 0.84
C ALA A 69 -6.73 -1.96 0.43
N VAL A 70 -6.62 -0.96 -0.45
CA VAL A 70 -5.36 -0.26 -0.75
C VAL A 70 -4.77 0.38 0.51
N LEU A 71 -5.57 1.06 1.34
CA LEU A 71 -5.12 1.63 2.62
C LEU A 71 -4.64 0.57 3.62
N LYS A 72 -5.26 -0.61 3.63
CA LYS A 72 -4.80 -1.71 4.50
C LYS A 72 -3.42 -2.20 4.08
N VAL A 73 -3.13 -2.25 2.77
CA VAL A 73 -1.79 -2.56 2.27
C VAL A 73 -0.80 -1.47 2.66
N LEU A 74 -1.16 -0.19 2.50
CA LEU A 74 -0.32 0.94 2.92
C LEU A 74 0.03 0.85 4.41
N ASN A 75 -0.99 0.68 5.28
CA ASN A 75 -0.77 0.55 6.71
C ASN A 75 0.14 -0.64 7.03
N ARG A 76 0.00 -1.76 6.32
CA ARG A 76 0.86 -2.90 6.53
C ARG A 76 2.31 -2.64 6.11
N LEU A 77 2.53 -1.92 5.01
CA LEU A 77 3.87 -1.48 4.61
C LEU A 77 4.50 -0.57 5.67
N LEU A 78 3.72 0.36 6.23
CA LEU A 78 4.17 1.22 7.32
C LEU A 78 4.54 0.40 8.57
N ASP A 79 3.71 -0.59 8.95
CA ASP A 79 4.03 -1.49 10.07
C ASP A 79 5.36 -2.22 9.84
N LEU A 80 5.60 -2.69 8.61
CA LEU A 80 6.84 -3.41 8.26
C LEU A 80 8.06 -2.49 8.28
N TRP A 81 7.95 -1.27 7.74
CA TRP A 81 9.07 -0.33 7.66
C TRP A 81 9.40 0.33 9.00
N LEU A 82 8.42 0.55 9.85
CA LEU A 82 8.62 1.09 11.21
C LEU A 82 9.02 0.01 12.22
N GLY A 83 9.05 -1.27 11.81
CA GLY A 83 9.37 -2.40 12.68
C GLY A 83 8.24 -2.79 13.63
N GLU A 84 7.06 -2.19 13.51
CA GLU A 84 5.87 -2.46 14.31
C GLU A 84 5.21 -3.81 13.94
N ALA A 85 5.62 -4.42 12.82
CA ALA A 85 5.19 -5.74 12.40
C ALA A 85 5.88 -6.90 13.14
N GLU A 86 6.85 -6.62 14.02
CA GLU A 86 7.43 -7.60 14.93
C GLU A 86 6.81 -7.47 16.31
N GLU A 87 5.73 -8.22 16.56
CA GLU A 87 5.48 -8.78 17.89
C GLU A 87 4.50 -9.96 17.82
N SER A 88 5.00 -11.12 18.29
CA SER A 88 4.31 -12.36 18.70
C SER A 88 3.81 -13.34 17.62
#